data_AF-A0A3A4K3C2-F1
#
_entry.id   AF-A0A3A4K3C2-F1
#
_cell.length_a   1.000
_cell.length_b   1.000
_cell.length_c   1.000
_cell.angle_alpha   90.00
_cell.angle_beta   90.00
_cell.angle_gamma   90.00
#
_symmetry.space_group_name_H-M   'P 1'
#
loop_
_entity.id
_entity.type
_entity.pdbx_description
1 polymer ?
#
loop_
_entity_poly.entity_id
_entity_poly.type
_entity_poly.pdbx_seq_one_letter_code
_entity_poly.pdbx_strand_id
1 'polypeptide(L)'
;MSAPAATPAKTRSHARGTILRISVRLLLIVAAAGVGWWDTWLRLVRDASHGSDIGQVYVVFVLAMLAATGTMLRPRRELPIHDRQTDIIVGIMALAAALSVQGLLLPRYRYLYEMLHLDLIAVWLFLFGSCVLLFGLRPTARFWPTWLLLLAAFPVPYRMLRTAVGGDSIDAGIAMLPLAAFAAAIAMGRTRIRALIGAVGALVLGAVVLVAIRFFAPGAPVFAYQAIPAVLAVFVMGLVMYFDVRRRGGSYRPIDRSLETLKAQQVRNAAALVMVVGLAQVLLTIPPGYDTQFPLIAGLDLTRSHVVPPGWTLLDEQDNPWAHRLFGSASTLRRSTIRADEPNPMWDKESRRRRVVIDVVDAPDGYAIDRLPEFVIYNLSQPRIGPATWLDLGNGVTARLNVVLDDRKLLSWTWLSWNWRDGNRAERISVIAADNHLPTAEFPLSQPSLVGVFDNVVNIFFRGSAVVLDSDPKALDDDTKPKDRELVTMLAKEIIRAGVSPA
;
A
#
# COMPACT_ATOMS: atom_id res chain seq x y z
N MET A 1 63.11 -9.60 15.63
CA MET A 1 62.53 -9.32 14.30
C MET A 1 61.27 -8.49 14.49
N SER A 2 61.40 -7.18 14.36
CA SER A 2 60.32 -6.20 14.39
C SER A 2 59.55 -6.22 13.07
N ALA A 3 58.24 -6.47 13.11
CA ALA A 3 57.38 -6.36 11.94
C ALA A 3 57.45 -4.92 11.38
N PRO A 4 57.62 -4.72 10.07
CA PRO A 4 57.71 -3.38 9.51
C PRO A 4 56.36 -2.67 9.65
N ALA A 5 56.36 -1.50 10.27
CA ALA A 5 55.20 -0.63 10.38
C ALA A 5 54.73 -0.25 8.96
N ALA A 6 53.52 -0.67 8.58
CA ALA A 6 52.91 -0.29 7.32
C ALA A 6 52.77 1.24 7.24
N THR A 7 53.34 1.84 6.19
CA THR A 7 53.35 3.29 5.98
C THR A 7 51.94 3.88 5.90
N PRO A 8 51.63 5.00 6.59
CA PRO A 8 50.27 5.57 6.71
C PRO A 8 49.64 6.02 5.38
N ALA A 9 50.43 6.16 4.31
CA ALA A 9 49.94 6.46 2.97
C ALA A 9 49.25 5.24 2.29
N LYS A 10 49.74 4.01 2.51
CA LYS A 10 49.15 2.79 1.94
C LYS A 10 47.78 2.48 2.56
N THR A 11 47.61 2.71 3.86
CA THR A 11 46.34 2.52 4.58
C THR A 11 45.26 3.54 4.15
N ARG A 12 45.61 4.81 3.91
CA ARG A 12 44.66 5.82 3.39
C ARG A 12 44.22 5.54 1.95
N SER A 13 45.13 5.10 1.08
CA SER A 13 44.81 4.72 -0.30
C SER A 13 43.87 3.51 -0.36
N HIS A 14 44.14 2.48 0.45
CA HIS A 14 43.29 1.30 0.57
C HIS A 14 41.88 1.65 1.08
N ALA A 15 41.77 2.50 2.12
CA ALA A 15 40.47 2.93 2.65
C ALA A 15 39.64 3.70 1.61
N ARG A 16 40.27 4.62 0.86
CA ARG A 16 39.60 5.35 -0.24
C ARG A 16 39.09 4.41 -1.33
N GLY A 17 39.91 3.45 -1.76
CA GLY A 17 39.52 2.46 -2.77
C GLY A 17 38.34 1.59 -2.31
N THR A 18 38.31 1.17 -1.05
CA THR A 18 37.19 0.39 -0.51
C THR A 18 35.91 1.22 -0.38
N ILE A 19 36.00 2.46 0.11
CA ILE A 19 34.85 3.37 0.20
C ILE A 19 34.25 3.59 -1.19
N LEU A 20 35.08 3.90 -2.19
CA LEU A 20 34.62 4.08 -3.57
C LEU A 20 33.88 2.85 -4.10
N ARG A 21 34.40 1.63 -3.87
CA ARG A 21 33.73 0.39 -4.29
C ARG A 21 32.39 0.17 -3.59
N ILE A 22 32.30 0.48 -2.29
CA ILE A 22 31.03 0.40 -1.55
C ILE A 22 30.03 1.42 -2.12
N SER A 23 30.46 2.66 -2.31
CA SER A 23 29.64 3.74 -2.86
C SER A 23 29.12 3.41 -4.25
N VAL A 24 29.96 2.88 -5.14
CA VAL A 24 29.55 2.46 -6.49
C VAL A 24 28.52 1.33 -6.44
N ARG A 25 28.71 0.33 -5.58
CA ARG A 25 27.72 -0.76 -5.42
C ARG A 25 26.40 -0.25 -4.86
N LEU A 26 26.44 0.63 -3.87
CA LEU A 26 25.24 1.23 -3.30
C LEU A 26 24.50 2.08 -4.34
N LEU A 27 25.24 2.90 -5.08
CA LEU A 27 24.69 3.74 -6.16
C LEU A 27 24.06 2.89 -7.26
N LEU A 28 24.69 1.76 -7.62
CA LEU A 28 24.11 0.79 -8.56
C LEU A 28 22.75 0.27 -8.09
N ILE A 29 22.65 -0.15 -6.82
CA ILE A 29 21.40 -0.67 -6.26
C ILE A 29 20.32 0.42 -6.25
N VAL A 30 20.66 1.62 -5.76
CA VAL A 30 19.72 2.74 -5.68
C VAL A 30 19.27 3.18 -7.07
N ALA A 31 20.18 3.28 -8.04
CA ALA A 31 19.83 3.64 -9.41
C ALA A 31 18.95 2.55 -10.06
N ALA A 32 19.30 1.27 -9.90
CA ALA A 32 18.50 0.17 -10.46
C ALA A 32 17.11 0.08 -9.82
N ALA A 33 16.98 0.30 -8.52
CA ALA A 33 15.68 0.36 -7.83
C ALA A 33 14.87 1.61 -8.23
N GLY A 34 15.52 2.75 -8.41
CA GLY A 34 14.89 3.99 -8.86
C GLY A 34 14.35 3.89 -10.28
N VAL A 35 15.14 3.34 -11.21
CA VAL A 35 14.75 3.14 -12.61
C VAL A 35 13.72 2.02 -12.74
N GLY A 36 13.95 0.87 -12.09
CA GLY A 36 13.08 -0.30 -12.20
C GLY A 36 11.66 -0.08 -11.69
N TRP A 37 11.48 0.79 -10.69
CA TRP A 37 10.18 1.13 -10.08
C TRP A 37 9.81 2.61 -10.26
N TRP A 38 10.26 3.24 -11.34
CA TRP A 38 10.04 4.67 -11.57
C TRP A 38 8.55 5.06 -11.50
N ASP A 39 7.66 4.27 -12.10
CA ASP A 39 6.21 4.55 -12.06
C ASP A 39 5.64 4.45 -10.63
N THR A 40 6.05 3.44 -9.86
CA THR A 40 5.71 3.32 -8.43
C THR A 40 6.13 4.57 -7.68
N TRP A 41 7.36 5.05 -7.84
CA TRP A 41 7.84 6.24 -7.14
C TRP A 41 7.04 7.50 -7.51
N LEU A 42 6.71 7.69 -8.79
CA LEU A 42 5.89 8.82 -9.24
C LEU A 42 4.45 8.74 -8.72
N ARG A 43 3.85 7.55 -8.66
CA ARG A 43 2.52 7.33 -8.06
C ARG A 43 2.55 7.66 -6.57
N LEU A 44 3.50 7.10 -5.82
CA LEU A 44 3.66 7.38 -4.40
C LEU A 44 3.80 8.88 -4.08
N VAL A 45 4.56 9.62 -4.89
CA VAL A 45 4.70 11.08 -4.72
C VAL A 45 3.38 11.79 -4.99
N ARG A 46 2.68 11.44 -6.07
CA ARG A 46 1.37 12.02 -6.40
C ARG A 46 0.36 11.73 -5.29
N ASP A 47 0.28 10.49 -4.84
CA ASP A 47 -0.64 10.03 -3.81
C ASP A 47 -0.37 10.74 -2.47
N ALA A 48 0.90 10.81 -2.06
CA ALA A 48 1.29 11.53 -0.85
C ALA A 48 0.96 13.04 -0.96
N SER A 49 1.10 13.64 -2.14
CA SER A 49 0.77 15.06 -2.36
C SER A 49 -0.73 15.36 -2.28
N HIS A 50 -1.59 14.37 -2.54
CA HIS A 50 -3.05 14.48 -2.43
C HIS A 50 -3.58 14.10 -1.03
N GLY A 51 -2.71 13.93 -0.03
CA GLY A 51 -3.13 13.69 1.36
C GLY A 51 -3.23 12.21 1.77
N SER A 52 -2.72 11.30 0.95
CA SER A 52 -2.64 9.86 1.25
C SER A 52 -1.93 9.53 2.55
N ASP A 53 -2.29 8.39 3.17
CA ASP A 53 -1.44 7.78 4.20
C ASP A 53 -0.16 7.18 3.66
N ILE A 54 -0.03 6.96 2.35
CA ILE A 54 1.15 6.32 1.75
C ILE A 54 2.45 7.08 2.01
N GLY A 55 2.35 8.36 2.40
CA GLY A 55 3.47 9.15 2.89
C GLY A 55 4.29 8.45 3.99
N GLN A 56 3.67 7.54 4.75
CA GLN A 56 4.37 6.72 5.75
C GLN A 56 5.54 5.90 5.18
N VAL A 57 5.52 5.52 3.90
CA VAL A 57 6.61 4.82 3.21
C VAL A 57 7.90 5.61 3.30
N TYR A 58 7.86 6.91 3.02
CA TYR A 58 9.02 7.80 3.12
C TYR A 58 9.52 7.95 4.56
N VAL A 59 8.59 8.01 5.52
CA VAL A 59 8.93 8.07 6.95
C VAL A 59 9.66 6.81 7.37
N VAL A 60 9.17 5.61 6.98
CA VAL A 60 9.84 4.33 7.24
C VAL A 60 11.24 4.30 6.63
N PHE A 61 11.42 4.78 5.39
CA PHE A 61 12.76 4.87 4.79
C PHE A 61 13.72 5.73 5.62
N VAL A 62 13.28 6.90 6.10
CA VAL A 62 14.10 7.77 6.96
C VAL A 62 14.41 7.08 8.30
N LEU A 63 13.41 6.47 8.94
CA LEU A 63 13.60 5.72 10.17
C LEU A 63 14.57 4.55 10.00
N ALA A 64 14.48 3.82 8.89
CA ALA A 64 15.39 2.73 8.53
C ALA A 64 16.82 3.23 8.33
N MET A 65 17.03 4.40 7.70
CA MET A 65 18.36 5.02 7.58
C MET A 65 18.96 5.40 8.95
N LEU A 66 18.15 5.98 9.85
CA LEU A 66 18.58 6.29 11.21
C LEU A 66 18.94 5.01 12.00
N ALA A 67 18.11 3.98 11.89
CA ALA A 67 18.33 2.67 12.50
C ALA A 67 19.58 1.96 11.94
N ALA A 68 19.79 2.01 10.62
CA ALA A 68 20.96 1.48 9.94
C ALA A 68 22.24 2.16 10.43
N THR A 69 22.20 3.49 10.56
CA THR A 69 23.32 4.29 11.06
C THR A 69 23.71 3.82 12.47
N GLY A 70 22.75 3.66 13.38
CA GLY A 70 23.03 3.11 14.71
C GLY A 70 23.61 1.69 14.68
N THR A 71 23.15 0.84 13.77
CA THR A 71 23.68 -0.53 13.58
C THR A 71 25.11 -0.54 13.04
N MET A 72 25.45 0.38 12.12
CA MET A 72 26.82 0.56 11.62
C MET A 72 27.78 0.96 12.75
N LEU A 73 27.32 1.82 13.68
CA LEU A 73 28.13 2.31 14.79
C LEU A 73 28.40 1.27 15.89
N ARG A 74 27.74 0.11 15.90
CA ARG A 74 27.97 -0.96 16.90
C ARG A 74 29.28 -1.74 16.62
N PRO A 75 30.13 -2.01 17.63
CA PRO A 75 31.27 -2.91 17.50
C PRO A 75 30.80 -4.37 17.44
N ARG A 76 31.23 -5.14 16.44
CA ARG A 76 31.12 -6.60 16.39
C ARG A 76 32.39 -7.18 15.76
N ARG A 77 32.88 -8.29 16.30
CA ARG A 77 33.92 -9.12 15.70
C ARG A 77 33.22 -10.24 14.95
N GLU A 78 33.45 -10.35 13.65
CA GLU A 78 32.88 -11.42 12.83
C GLU A 78 33.95 -12.47 12.57
N LEU A 79 33.56 -13.75 12.60
CA LEU A 79 34.43 -14.85 12.23
C LEU A 79 34.57 -14.89 10.69
N PRO A 80 35.78 -15.09 10.14
CA PRO A 80 36.02 -15.06 8.69
C PRO A 80 35.58 -16.38 8.03
N ILE A 81 34.28 -16.68 8.04
CA ILE A 81 33.68 -17.80 7.33
C ILE A 81 32.77 -17.22 6.25
N HIS A 82 33.10 -17.48 4.99
CA HIS A 82 32.39 -16.97 3.83
C HIS A 82 32.03 -18.14 2.90
N ASP A 83 30.74 -18.41 2.74
CA ASP A 83 30.23 -19.32 1.72
C ASP A 83 29.55 -18.52 0.61
N ARG A 84 30.23 -18.42 -0.54
CA ARG A 84 29.76 -17.63 -1.67
C ARG A 84 28.62 -18.32 -2.43
N GLN A 85 28.52 -19.65 -2.37
CA GLN A 85 27.46 -20.37 -3.09
C GLN A 85 26.09 -20.04 -2.48
N THR A 86 26.02 -20.06 -1.15
CA THR A 86 24.82 -19.65 -0.41
C THR A 86 24.42 -18.20 -0.72
N ASP A 87 25.37 -17.26 -0.77
CA ASP A 87 25.07 -15.86 -1.14
C ASP A 87 24.42 -15.77 -2.53
N ILE A 88 24.95 -16.50 -3.51
CA ILE A 88 24.46 -16.47 -4.89
C ILE A 88 23.04 -17.05 -4.96
N ILE A 89 22.81 -18.19 -4.32
CA ILE A 89 21.50 -18.86 -4.29
C ILE A 89 20.45 -17.92 -3.68
N VAL A 90 20.72 -17.40 -2.47
CA VAL A 90 19.77 -16.51 -1.76
C VAL A 90 19.52 -15.23 -2.54
N GLY A 91 20.57 -14.63 -3.10
CA GLY A 91 20.47 -13.42 -3.91
C GLY A 91 19.64 -13.61 -5.18
N ILE A 92 19.88 -14.69 -5.94
CA ILE A 92 19.12 -15.02 -7.14
C ILE A 92 17.66 -15.30 -6.79
N MET A 93 17.39 -16.08 -5.73
CA MET A 93 16.02 -16.36 -5.28
C MET A 93 15.26 -15.09 -4.92
N ALA A 94 15.89 -14.15 -4.21
CA ALA A 94 15.26 -12.88 -3.86
C ALA A 94 14.97 -12.01 -5.09
N LEU A 95 15.89 -11.95 -6.06
CA LEU A 95 15.66 -11.23 -7.32
C LEU A 95 14.57 -11.89 -8.18
N ALA A 96 14.54 -13.22 -8.25
CA ALA A 96 13.49 -13.96 -8.94
C ALA A 96 12.13 -13.71 -8.29
N ALA A 97 12.06 -13.74 -6.96
CA ALA A 97 10.85 -13.42 -6.22
C ALA A 97 10.37 -11.99 -6.48
N ALA A 98 11.28 -11.00 -6.56
CA ALA A 98 10.92 -9.64 -6.93
C ALA A 98 10.28 -9.55 -8.33
N LEU A 99 10.82 -10.27 -9.31
CA LEU A 99 10.23 -10.37 -10.66
C LEU A 99 8.88 -11.09 -10.64
N SER A 100 8.73 -12.17 -9.88
CA SER A 100 7.47 -12.91 -9.76
C SER A 100 6.38 -12.07 -9.10
N VAL A 101 6.71 -11.30 -8.06
CA VAL A 101 5.75 -10.38 -7.42
C VAL A 101 5.29 -9.32 -8.41
N GLN A 102 6.22 -8.66 -9.12
CA GLN A 102 5.85 -7.61 -10.07
C GLN A 102 5.11 -8.17 -11.30
N GLY A 103 5.60 -9.25 -11.89
CA GLY A 103 5.14 -9.75 -13.19
C GLY A 103 3.97 -10.73 -13.14
N LEU A 104 3.78 -11.44 -12.02
CA LEU A 104 2.72 -12.46 -11.89
C LEU A 104 1.67 -12.07 -10.85
N LEU A 105 2.13 -11.57 -9.70
CA LEU A 105 1.24 -11.28 -8.59
C LEU A 105 0.51 -9.95 -8.78
N LEU A 106 1.23 -8.88 -9.14
CA LEU A 106 0.64 -7.55 -9.32
C LEU A 106 -0.53 -7.54 -10.32
N PRO A 107 -0.44 -8.15 -11.52
CA PRO A 107 -1.55 -8.21 -12.48
C PRO A 107 -2.79 -8.92 -11.94
N ARG A 108 -2.59 -9.97 -11.13
CA ARG A 108 -3.67 -10.75 -10.53
C ARG A 108 -4.48 -9.95 -9.51
N TYR A 109 -3.84 -8.97 -8.85
CA TYR A 109 -4.46 -8.13 -7.83
C TYR A 109 -4.63 -6.68 -8.28
N ARG A 110 -4.78 -6.42 -9.58
CA ARG A 110 -4.86 -5.03 -10.10
C ARG A 110 -5.94 -4.18 -9.42
N TYR A 111 -7.08 -4.76 -9.04
CA TYR A 111 -8.14 -4.04 -8.34
C TYR A 111 -7.82 -3.75 -6.88
N LEU A 112 -6.83 -4.42 -6.29
CA LEU A 112 -6.38 -4.22 -4.92
C LEU A 112 -5.04 -3.46 -4.85
N TYR A 113 -4.58 -2.90 -5.97
CA TYR A 113 -3.26 -2.28 -6.07
C TYR A 113 -3.04 -1.22 -5.01
N GLU A 114 -3.90 -0.20 -4.91
CA GLU A 114 -3.72 0.90 -3.95
C GLU A 114 -3.76 0.45 -2.50
N MET A 115 -4.49 -0.62 -2.19
CA MET A 115 -4.54 -1.16 -0.85
C MET A 115 -3.25 -1.91 -0.49
N LEU A 116 -2.72 -2.69 -1.44
CA LEU A 116 -1.62 -3.62 -1.18
C LEU A 116 -0.26 -3.02 -1.49
N HIS A 117 -0.08 -2.33 -2.62
CA HIS A 117 1.21 -1.92 -3.17
C HIS A 117 2.24 -3.06 -3.11
N LEU A 118 1.90 -4.19 -3.74
CA LEU A 118 2.77 -5.38 -3.79
C LEU A 118 4.12 -5.09 -4.47
N ASP A 119 4.17 -4.05 -5.31
CA ASP A 119 5.39 -3.50 -5.88
C ASP A 119 6.39 -3.04 -4.80
N LEU A 120 5.96 -2.55 -3.64
CA LEU A 120 6.86 -2.20 -2.54
C LEU A 120 7.52 -3.44 -1.90
N ILE A 121 6.82 -4.58 -1.88
CA ILE A 121 7.43 -5.86 -1.50
C ILE A 121 8.45 -6.29 -2.55
N ALA A 122 8.15 -6.10 -3.84
CA ALA A 122 9.10 -6.38 -4.92
C ALA A 122 10.37 -5.52 -4.80
N VAL A 123 10.24 -4.22 -4.52
CA VAL A 123 11.37 -3.33 -4.24
C VAL A 123 12.18 -3.84 -3.03
N TRP A 124 11.51 -4.21 -1.93
CA TRP A 124 12.18 -4.71 -0.74
C TRP A 124 12.99 -5.99 -1.03
N LEU A 125 12.39 -6.95 -1.75
CA LEU A 125 13.06 -8.19 -2.18
C LEU A 125 14.24 -7.91 -3.10
N PHE A 126 14.10 -6.96 -4.03
CA PHE A 126 15.16 -6.54 -4.93
C PHE A 126 16.33 -5.90 -4.17
N LEU A 127 16.04 -4.97 -3.26
CA LEU A 127 17.06 -4.32 -2.43
C LEU A 127 17.80 -5.36 -1.58
N PHE A 128 17.07 -6.27 -0.93
CA PHE A 128 17.65 -7.34 -0.13
C PHE A 128 18.54 -8.27 -0.99
N GLY A 129 18.01 -8.80 -2.09
CA GLY A 129 18.73 -9.70 -3.00
C GLY A 129 19.98 -9.04 -3.60
N SER A 130 19.87 -7.77 -4.02
CA SER A 130 21.00 -7.00 -4.54
C SER A 130 22.07 -6.77 -3.48
N CYS A 131 21.67 -6.49 -2.23
CA CYS A 131 22.61 -6.38 -1.11
C CYS A 131 23.33 -7.71 -0.85
N VAL A 132 22.61 -8.84 -0.85
CA VAL A 132 23.21 -10.17 -0.68
C VAL A 132 24.20 -10.49 -1.80
N LEU A 133 23.86 -10.21 -3.07
CA LEU A 133 24.76 -10.51 -4.20
C LEU A 133 26.02 -9.63 -4.19
N LEU A 134 25.88 -8.34 -3.89
CA LEU A 134 26.95 -7.35 -3.98
C LEU A 134 27.78 -7.22 -2.71
N PHE A 135 27.23 -7.52 -1.53
CA PHE A 135 27.91 -7.41 -0.24
C PHE A 135 28.02 -8.73 0.53
N GLY A 136 27.27 -9.77 0.14
CA GLY A 136 27.21 -11.07 0.83
C GLY A 136 26.04 -11.16 1.80
N LEU A 137 25.62 -12.38 2.12
CA LEU A 137 24.48 -12.65 3.00
C LEU A 137 24.74 -12.19 4.42
N ARG A 138 25.93 -12.45 4.97
CA ARG A 138 26.26 -12.12 6.36
C ARG A 138 26.29 -10.61 6.62
N PRO A 139 26.98 -9.77 5.83
CA PRO A 139 26.91 -8.32 6.00
C PRO A 139 25.50 -7.76 5.83
N THR A 140 24.68 -8.37 4.96
CA THR A 140 23.29 -7.96 4.75
C THR A 140 22.40 -8.35 5.93
N ALA A 141 22.49 -9.59 6.39
CA ALA A 141 21.74 -10.15 7.53
C ALA A 141 22.09 -9.48 8.86
N ARG A 142 23.27 -8.85 8.97
CA ARG A 142 23.61 -8.00 10.12
C ARG A 142 22.56 -6.91 10.37
N PHE A 143 21.95 -6.39 9.31
CA PHE A 143 20.91 -5.37 9.36
C PHE A 143 19.50 -5.95 9.46
N TRP A 144 19.33 -7.23 9.86
CA TRP A 144 18.00 -7.86 9.91
C TRP A 144 16.92 -7.03 10.63
N PRO A 145 17.17 -6.32 11.75
CA PRO A 145 16.12 -5.50 12.37
C PRO A 145 15.74 -4.31 11.49
N THR A 146 16.71 -3.73 10.77
CA THR A 146 16.48 -2.66 9.81
C THR A 146 15.73 -3.16 8.59
N TRP A 147 16.02 -4.37 8.10
CA TRP A 147 15.24 -5.02 7.04
C TRP A 147 13.79 -5.27 7.46
N LEU A 148 13.57 -5.69 8.71
CA LEU A 148 12.24 -5.85 9.28
C LEU A 148 11.50 -4.51 9.42
N LEU A 149 12.19 -3.45 9.86
CA LEU A 149 11.62 -2.10 9.88
C LEU A 149 11.29 -1.62 8.46
N LEU A 150 12.15 -1.88 7.48
CA LEU A 150 11.92 -1.52 6.08
C LEU A 150 10.73 -2.28 5.49
N LEU A 151 10.50 -3.52 5.92
CA LEU A 151 9.33 -4.30 5.53
C LEU A 151 8.02 -3.63 5.98
N ALA A 152 8.05 -2.82 7.06
CA ALA A 152 6.90 -2.01 7.48
C ALA A 152 6.55 -0.87 6.52
N ALA A 153 7.35 -0.64 5.46
CA ALA A 153 6.96 0.21 4.34
C ALA A 153 5.82 -0.42 3.51
N PHE A 154 5.59 -1.74 3.64
CA PHE A 154 4.39 -2.37 3.12
C PHE A 154 3.15 -1.73 3.76
N PRO A 155 2.19 -1.17 3.01
CA PRO A 155 1.16 -0.28 3.59
C PRO A 155 0.12 -0.95 4.48
N VAL A 156 -0.14 -2.25 4.27
CA VAL A 156 -1.27 -2.94 4.89
C VAL A 156 -1.22 -2.93 6.42
N PRO A 157 -0.12 -3.35 7.08
CA PRO A 157 -0.07 -3.37 8.55
C PRO A 157 -0.28 -1.98 9.17
N TYR A 158 0.28 -0.94 8.52
CA TYR A 158 0.11 0.43 8.97
C TYR A 158 -1.34 0.90 8.85
N ARG A 159 -1.99 0.64 7.70
CA ARG A 159 -3.40 1.02 7.48
C ARG A 159 -4.34 0.29 8.42
N MET A 160 -4.07 -0.98 8.73
CA MET A 160 -4.82 -1.74 9.74
C MET A 160 -4.70 -1.08 11.13
N LEU A 161 -3.48 -0.69 11.52
CA LEU A 161 -3.25 -0.01 12.79
C LEU A 161 -3.94 1.36 12.85
N ARG A 162 -3.81 2.17 11.80
CA ARG A 162 -4.48 3.49 11.70
C ARG A 162 -5.99 3.36 11.82
N THR A 163 -6.58 2.40 11.11
CA THR A 163 -8.04 2.17 11.10
C THR A 163 -8.54 1.64 12.44
N ALA A 164 -7.75 0.79 13.12
CA ALA A 164 -8.11 0.26 14.43
C ALA A 164 -8.22 1.36 15.49
N VAL A 165 -7.46 2.46 15.34
CA VAL A 165 -7.48 3.59 16.28
C VAL A 165 -8.58 4.60 15.93
N GLY A 166 -8.85 4.86 14.65
CA GLY A 166 -9.94 5.77 14.26
C GLY A 166 -9.93 6.29 12.82
N GLY A 167 -8.80 6.20 12.11
CA GLY A 167 -8.70 6.60 10.69
C GLY A 167 -8.34 8.06 10.44
N ASP A 168 -8.21 8.92 11.46
CA ASP A 168 -7.90 10.34 11.30
C ASP A 168 -6.40 10.64 11.16
N SER A 169 -6.05 11.92 10.94
CA SER A 169 -4.66 12.38 10.84
C SER A 169 -3.86 12.15 12.12
N ILE A 170 -4.49 12.29 13.29
CA ILE A 170 -3.83 12.01 14.57
C ILE A 170 -3.53 10.52 14.73
N ASP A 171 -4.46 9.66 14.31
CA ASP A 171 -4.33 8.20 14.35
C ASP A 171 -3.20 7.73 13.43
N ALA A 172 -2.99 8.43 12.31
CA ALA A 172 -1.85 8.21 11.44
C ALA A 172 -0.51 8.43 12.19
N GLY A 173 -0.43 9.44 13.05
CA GLY A 173 0.72 9.69 13.93
C GLY A 173 0.86 8.63 15.02
N ILE A 174 -0.24 8.27 15.70
CA ILE A 174 -0.27 7.21 16.73
C ILE A 174 0.25 5.88 16.16
N ALA A 175 -0.22 5.50 14.96
CA ALA A 175 0.22 4.28 14.26
C ALA A 175 1.71 4.30 13.91
N MET A 176 2.33 5.49 13.77
CA MET A 176 3.73 5.64 13.42
C MET A 176 4.68 5.58 14.63
N LEU A 177 4.19 5.86 15.84
CA LEU A 177 4.98 5.86 17.07
C LEU A 177 5.62 4.49 17.39
N PRO A 178 4.94 3.33 17.24
CA PRO A 178 5.57 2.02 17.42
C PRO A 178 6.75 1.78 16.47
N LEU A 179 6.63 2.22 15.20
CA LEU A 179 7.71 2.10 14.21
C LEU A 179 8.89 3.01 14.57
N ALA A 180 8.63 4.22 15.06
CA ALA A 180 9.64 5.13 15.59
C ALA A 180 10.36 4.53 16.81
N ALA A 181 9.61 3.94 17.75
CA ALA A 181 10.15 3.27 18.92
C ALA A 181 11.04 2.08 18.55
N PHE A 182 10.61 1.28 17.57
CA PHE A 182 11.39 0.18 17.04
C PHE A 182 12.67 0.67 16.36
N ALA A 183 12.59 1.70 15.51
CA ALA A 183 13.74 2.34 14.89
C ALA A 183 14.73 2.89 15.93
N ALA A 184 14.23 3.53 16.99
CA ALA A 184 15.03 4.00 18.11
C ALA A 184 15.73 2.85 18.87
N ALA A 185 15.03 1.75 19.15
CA ALA A 185 15.60 0.56 19.76
C ALA A 185 16.76 -0.01 18.91
N ILE A 186 16.59 -0.04 17.58
CA ILE A 186 17.62 -0.48 16.63
C ILE A 186 18.76 0.54 16.56
N ALA A 187 18.50 1.84 16.60
CA ALA A 187 19.56 2.82 16.57
C ALA A 187 20.43 2.76 17.84
N MET A 188 19.81 2.58 19.00
CA MET A 188 20.44 2.76 20.32
C MET A 188 20.82 1.47 21.05
N GLY A 189 20.35 0.31 20.58
CA GLY A 189 20.46 -0.99 21.25
C GLY A 189 21.84 -1.64 21.31
N ARG A 190 22.87 -0.90 21.74
CA ARG A 190 24.16 -1.49 22.17
C ARG A 190 24.00 -2.47 23.33
N THR A 191 23.06 -2.17 24.22
CA THR A 191 22.61 -3.03 25.32
C THR A 191 21.09 -3.07 25.30
N ARG A 192 20.48 -4.11 25.92
CA ARG A 192 19.01 -4.23 26.02
C ARG A 192 18.40 -3.01 26.72
N ILE A 193 19.05 -2.52 27.77
CA ILE A 193 18.61 -1.33 28.52
C ILE A 193 18.61 -0.07 27.64
N ARG A 194 19.67 0.16 26.85
CA ARG A 194 19.73 1.32 25.95
C ARG A 194 18.73 1.24 24.81
N ALA A 195 18.45 0.03 24.33
CA ALA A 195 17.38 -0.19 23.36
C ALA A 195 16.02 0.22 23.95
N LEU A 196 15.74 -0.21 25.19
CA LEU A 196 14.50 0.12 25.90
C LEU A 196 14.37 1.62 26.18
N ILE A 197 15.43 2.26 26.71
CA ILE A 197 15.44 3.72 26.94
C ILE A 197 15.21 4.48 25.63
N GLY A 198 15.84 4.04 24.54
CA GLY A 198 15.64 4.62 23.21
C GLY A 198 14.20 4.51 22.74
N ALA A 199 13.61 3.31 22.85
CA ALA A 199 12.23 3.05 22.45
C ALA A 199 11.23 3.87 23.27
N VAL A 200 11.32 3.80 24.61
CA VAL A 200 10.42 4.52 25.52
C VAL A 200 10.59 6.02 25.36
N GLY A 201 11.81 6.52 25.27
CA GLY A 201 12.08 7.93 25.03
C GLY A 201 11.52 8.43 23.70
N ALA A 202 11.62 7.63 22.64
CA ALA A 202 11.03 7.97 21.35
C ALA A 202 9.50 7.96 21.37
N LEU A 203 8.87 7.02 22.09
CA LEU A 203 7.41 7.02 22.29
C LEU A 203 6.94 8.25 23.04
N VAL A 204 7.56 8.57 24.18
CA VAL A 204 7.17 9.71 25.00
C VAL A 204 7.37 11.03 24.25
N LEU A 205 8.56 11.23 23.68
CA LEU A 205 8.86 12.45 22.92
C LEU A 205 7.97 12.57 21.68
N GLY A 206 7.76 11.47 20.95
CA GLY A 206 6.86 11.43 19.80
C GLY A 206 5.41 11.75 20.19
N ALA A 207 4.90 11.19 21.29
CA ALA A 207 3.56 11.50 21.79
C ALA A 207 3.42 12.99 22.17
N VAL A 208 4.41 13.57 22.85
CA VAL A 208 4.41 15.01 23.19
C VAL A 208 4.38 15.87 21.94
N VAL A 209 5.22 15.57 20.94
CA VAL A 209 5.25 16.32 19.67
C VAL A 209 3.94 16.14 18.89
N LEU A 210 3.37 14.94 18.88
CA LEU A 210 2.09 14.65 18.24
C LEU A 210 0.95 15.48 18.87
N VAL A 211 0.89 15.53 20.19
CA VAL A 211 -0.06 16.36 20.94
C VAL A 211 0.15 17.84 20.63
N ALA A 212 1.41 18.31 20.57
CA ALA A 212 1.72 19.69 20.21
C ALA A 212 1.22 20.04 18.79
N ILE A 213 1.44 19.17 17.79
CA ILE A 213 0.91 19.39 16.43
C ILE A 213 -0.61 19.48 16.45
N ARG A 214 -1.29 18.61 17.19
CA ARG A 214 -2.76 18.63 17.30
C ARG A 214 -3.29 19.95 17.84
N PHE A 215 -2.62 20.55 18.83
CA PHE A 215 -3.05 21.82 19.43
C PHE A 215 -2.65 23.06 18.62
N PHE A 216 -1.41 23.10 18.10
CA PHE A 216 -0.88 24.28 17.43
C PHE A 216 -1.13 24.31 15.92
N ALA A 217 -1.36 23.16 15.29
CA ALA A 217 -1.58 23.01 13.86
C ALA A 217 -2.61 21.90 13.55
N PRO A 218 -3.87 22.03 14.01
CA PRO A 218 -4.89 20.99 13.85
C PRO A 218 -5.15 20.62 12.38
N GLY A 219 -5.04 21.58 11.46
CA GLY A 219 -5.20 21.39 10.02
C GLY A 219 -3.95 20.95 9.26
N ALA A 220 -2.88 20.51 9.94
CA ALA A 220 -1.68 20.00 9.28
C ALA A 220 -2.00 18.75 8.42
N PRO A 221 -1.30 18.55 7.29
CA PRO A 221 -1.52 17.38 6.45
C PRO A 221 -1.17 16.08 7.19
N VAL A 222 -1.80 14.96 6.81
CA VAL A 222 -1.57 13.62 7.40
C VAL A 222 -0.09 13.27 7.46
N PHE A 223 0.67 13.59 6.40
CA PHE A 223 2.11 13.37 6.34
C PHE A 223 2.88 14.06 7.48
N ALA A 224 2.47 15.26 7.91
CA ALA A 224 3.12 15.97 9.01
C ALA A 224 2.93 15.22 10.35
N TYR A 225 1.72 14.70 10.59
CA TYR A 225 1.41 13.89 11.77
C TYR A 225 2.19 12.56 11.79
N GLN A 226 2.49 11.98 10.62
CA GLN A 226 3.30 10.78 10.49
C GLN A 226 4.80 11.07 10.67
N ALA A 227 5.32 12.07 9.95
CA ALA A 227 6.75 12.29 9.80
C ALA A 227 7.36 13.01 10.99
N ILE A 228 6.77 14.14 11.42
CA ILE A 228 7.41 15.05 12.38
C ILE A 228 7.58 14.37 13.75
N PRO A 229 6.54 13.81 14.39
CA PRO A 229 6.70 13.17 15.69
C PRO A 229 7.67 11.99 15.67
N ALA A 230 7.56 11.12 14.65
CA ALA A 230 8.36 9.92 14.54
C ALA A 230 9.84 10.22 14.28
N VAL A 231 10.14 11.02 13.24
CA VAL A 231 11.52 11.32 12.82
C VAL A 231 12.22 12.17 13.87
N LEU A 232 11.55 13.20 14.39
CA LEU A 232 12.14 14.08 15.40
C LEU A 232 12.46 13.30 16.69
N ALA A 233 11.55 12.43 17.13
CA ALA A 233 11.77 11.64 18.34
C ALA A 233 12.99 10.72 18.21
N VAL A 234 13.11 9.99 17.10
CA VAL A 234 14.27 9.10 16.86
C VAL A 234 15.56 9.91 16.71
N PHE A 235 15.52 11.03 15.99
CA PHE A 235 16.67 11.90 15.80
C PHE A 235 17.19 12.48 17.13
N VAL A 236 16.30 13.06 17.94
CA VAL A 236 16.65 13.65 19.25
C VAL A 236 17.19 12.58 20.19
N MET A 237 16.53 11.41 20.29
CA MET A 237 17.02 10.32 21.13
C MET A 237 18.37 9.77 20.63
N GLY A 238 18.58 9.74 19.32
CA GLY A 238 19.87 9.43 18.70
C GLY A 238 20.96 10.42 19.11
N LEU A 239 20.67 11.73 19.10
CA LEU A 239 21.58 12.78 19.57
C LEU A 239 21.91 12.65 21.06
N VAL A 240 20.91 12.44 21.92
CA VAL A 240 21.10 12.24 23.36
C VAL A 240 22.05 11.07 23.61
N MET A 241 21.83 9.93 22.94
CA MET A 241 22.70 8.76 23.08
C MET A 241 24.09 8.95 22.47
N TYR A 242 24.20 9.72 21.39
CA TYR A 242 25.49 10.11 20.82
C TYR A 242 26.31 10.92 21.84
N PHE A 243 25.71 11.93 22.47
CA PHE A 243 26.37 12.75 23.48
C PHE A 243 26.68 11.98 24.78
N ASP A 244 25.79 11.12 25.28
CA ASP A 244 26.06 10.28 26.47
C ASP A 244 27.32 9.42 26.27
N VAL A 245 27.43 8.76 25.12
CA VAL A 245 28.58 7.89 24.84
C VAL A 245 29.86 8.69 24.59
N ARG A 246 29.77 9.87 23.97
CA ARG A 246 30.93 10.76 23.80
C ARG A 246 31.44 11.28 25.15
N ARG A 247 30.54 11.62 26.09
CA ARG A 247 30.90 12.01 27.47
C ARG A 247 31.61 10.88 28.22
N ARG A 248 31.24 9.61 27.96
CA ARG A 248 31.88 8.43 28.57
C ARG A 248 33.15 7.95 27.85
N GLY A 249 33.73 8.76 26.97
CA GLY A 249 35.02 8.46 26.30
C GLY A 249 34.96 7.45 25.15
N GLY A 250 33.77 7.13 24.62
CA GLY A 250 33.64 6.21 23.48
C GLY A 250 34.02 6.86 22.14
N SER A 251 34.83 6.19 21.31
CA SER A 251 35.10 6.62 19.92
C SER A 251 33.97 6.19 18.97
N TYR A 252 33.40 7.16 18.25
CA TYR A 252 32.35 6.98 17.23
C TYR A 252 32.85 7.11 15.80
N ARG A 253 34.16 7.05 15.55
CA ARG A 253 34.66 7.20 14.19
C ARG A 253 34.25 5.98 13.35
N PRO A 254 33.35 6.13 12.37
CA PRO A 254 32.88 4.99 11.56
C PRO A 254 34.01 4.42 10.70
N ILE A 255 35.02 5.25 10.40
CA ILE A 255 36.07 5.03 9.40
C ILE A 255 37.37 4.51 10.02
N ASP A 256 37.54 4.57 11.34
CA ASP A 256 38.76 4.09 12.03
C ASP A 256 38.81 2.54 12.14
N ARG A 257 37.89 1.84 11.46
CA ARG A 257 37.79 0.38 11.47
C ARG A 257 38.49 -0.23 10.27
N SER A 258 39.03 -1.44 10.43
CA SER A 258 39.49 -2.25 9.31
C SER A 258 38.31 -2.53 8.38
N LEU A 259 38.27 -1.83 7.24
CA LEU A 259 37.34 -2.14 6.17
C LEU A 259 37.75 -3.49 5.59
N GLU A 260 36.94 -4.52 5.82
CA GLU A 260 37.17 -5.82 5.21
C GLU A 260 37.22 -5.66 3.68
N THR A 261 38.25 -6.22 3.08
CA THR A 261 38.38 -6.21 1.62
C THR A 261 37.21 -6.96 1.02
N LEU A 262 36.45 -6.31 0.15
CA LEU A 262 35.38 -6.93 -0.64
C LEU A 262 36.01 -7.98 -1.58
N LYS A 263 36.13 -9.24 -1.13
CA LYS A 263 36.76 -10.35 -1.87
C LYS A 263 35.83 -10.95 -2.95
N ALA A 264 35.15 -10.11 -3.71
CA ALA A 264 34.34 -10.59 -4.81
C ALA A 264 35.16 -10.47 -6.10
N GLN A 265 35.76 -11.60 -6.52
CA GLN A 265 36.33 -11.76 -7.86
C GLN A 265 35.21 -11.73 -8.94
N GLN A 266 33.95 -11.98 -8.53
CA GLN A 266 32.76 -12.11 -9.39
C GLN A 266 31.75 -10.94 -9.25
N VAL A 267 32.20 -9.75 -8.80
CA VAL A 267 31.30 -8.56 -8.66
C VAL A 267 30.64 -8.20 -9.96
N ARG A 268 31.36 -8.34 -11.09
CA ARG A 268 30.86 -7.90 -12.38
C ARG A 268 29.60 -8.67 -12.79
N ASN A 269 29.57 -9.99 -12.59
CA ASN A 269 28.40 -10.80 -12.95
C ASN A 269 27.23 -10.53 -12.01
N ALA A 270 27.49 -10.37 -10.71
CA ALA A 270 26.46 -9.96 -9.75
C ALA A 270 25.88 -8.57 -10.07
N ALA A 271 26.74 -7.60 -10.40
CA ALA A 271 26.33 -6.26 -10.81
C ALA A 271 25.55 -6.27 -12.12
N ALA A 272 26.00 -7.06 -13.10
CA ALA A 272 25.28 -7.25 -14.37
C ALA A 272 23.91 -7.87 -14.12
N LEU A 273 23.81 -8.89 -13.26
CA LEU A 273 22.52 -9.49 -12.90
C LEU A 273 21.57 -8.49 -12.23
N VAL A 274 22.06 -7.72 -11.25
CA VAL A 274 21.26 -6.66 -10.60
C VAL A 274 20.77 -5.64 -11.63
N MET A 275 21.62 -5.24 -12.57
CA MET A 275 21.24 -4.34 -13.67
C MET A 275 20.19 -4.95 -14.60
N VAL A 276 20.40 -6.19 -15.06
CA VAL A 276 19.47 -6.88 -15.95
C VAL A 276 18.11 -7.05 -15.29
N VAL A 277 18.07 -7.47 -14.03
CA VAL A 277 16.81 -7.60 -13.29
C VAL A 277 16.17 -6.24 -13.08
N GLY A 278 16.92 -5.21 -12.66
CA GLY A 278 16.39 -3.86 -12.50
C GLY A 278 15.82 -3.28 -13.81
N LEU A 279 16.47 -3.54 -14.94
CA LEU A 279 15.97 -3.15 -16.27
C LEU A 279 14.74 -3.98 -16.69
N ALA A 280 14.70 -5.27 -16.37
CA ALA A 280 13.54 -6.11 -16.66
C ALA A 280 12.27 -5.61 -15.95
N GLN A 281 12.41 -5.01 -14.76
CA GLN A 281 11.27 -4.41 -14.03
C GLN A 281 10.64 -3.24 -14.79
N VAL A 282 11.40 -2.50 -15.60
CA VAL A 282 10.87 -1.41 -16.44
C VAL A 282 9.84 -1.92 -17.44
N LEU A 283 9.98 -3.16 -17.89
CA LEU A 283 9.04 -3.80 -18.82
C LEU A 283 7.76 -4.27 -18.11
N LEU A 284 7.79 -4.40 -16.78
CA LEU A 284 6.67 -4.86 -15.96
C LEU A 284 5.87 -3.65 -15.44
N THR A 285 5.06 -3.08 -16.32
CA THR A 285 4.20 -1.93 -16.01
C THR A 285 3.12 -2.27 -14.99
N ILE A 286 2.71 -1.27 -14.20
CA ILE A 286 1.55 -1.39 -13.31
C ILE A 286 0.31 -1.63 -14.19
N PRO A 287 -0.51 -2.66 -13.89
CA PRO A 287 -1.62 -3.04 -14.76
C PRO A 287 -2.59 -1.88 -15.03
N PRO A 288 -3.02 -1.67 -16.29
CA PRO A 288 -3.98 -0.62 -16.64
C PRO A 288 -5.38 -0.91 -16.07
N GLY A 289 -6.18 0.15 -15.91
CA GLY A 289 -7.55 0.07 -15.40
C GLY A 289 -7.70 0.23 -13.89
N TYR A 290 -6.61 0.62 -13.21
CA TYR A 290 -6.63 1.02 -11.81
C TYR A 290 -6.93 2.51 -11.60
N ASP A 291 -6.57 3.41 -12.53
CA ASP A 291 -6.76 4.86 -12.35
C ASP A 291 -8.26 5.20 -12.17
N THR A 292 -8.72 5.38 -10.93
CA THR A 292 -10.09 5.81 -10.67
C THR A 292 -10.11 7.34 -10.56
N GLN A 293 -10.57 7.96 -11.64
CA GLN A 293 -10.69 9.41 -11.68
C GLN A 293 -11.96 9.83 -10.93
N PHE A 294 -11.87 10.95 -10.22
CA PHE A 294 -13.02 11.64 -9.63
C PHE A 294 -13.27 12.90 -10.48
N PRO A 295 -13.98 12.79 -11.62
CA PRO A 295 -14.26 13.93 -12.48
C PRO A 295 -15.09 14.98 -11.73
N LEU A 296 -14.72 16.25 -11.91
CA LEU A 296 -15.52 17.37 -11.43
C LEU A 296 -16.73 17.52 -12.33
N ILE A 297 -17.92 17.39 -11.77
CA ILE A 297 -19.18 17.48 -12.52
C ILE A 297 -19.85 18.82 -12.23
N ALA A 298 -20.08 19.61 -13.29
CA ALA A 298 -20.73 20.90 -13.15
C ALA A 298 -22.20 20.72 -12.74
N GLY A 299 -22.65 21.46 -11.72
CA GLY A 299 -24.03 21.39 -11.22
C GLY A 299 -24.33 20.25 -10.25
N LEU A 300 -23.35 19.37 -9.98
CA LEU A 300 -23.46 18.34 -8.96
C LEU A 300 -23.41 18.97 -7.56
N ASP A 301 -24.34 18.59 -6.69
CA ASP A 301 -24.39 19.02 -5.29
C ASP A 301 -24.43 17.78 -4.38
N LEU A 302 -23.26 17.37 -3.87
CA LEU A 302 -23.13 16.18 -3.02
C LEU A 302 -23.56 16.42 -1.58
N THR A 303 -24.01 17.64 -1.24
CA THR A 303 -24.61 17.89 0.08
C THR A 303 -26.05 17.44 0.15
N ARG A 304 -26.69 17.19 -0.99
CA ARG A 304 -28.05 16.66 -1.08
C ARG A 304 -28.03 15.15 -0.98
N SER A 305 -29.01 14.61 -0.26
CA SER A 305 -29.23 13.17 -0.26
C SER A 305 -29.70 12.70 -1.64
N HIS A 306 -29.16 11.56 -2.09
CA HIS A 306 -29.61 10.92 -3.32
C HIS A 306 -31.11 10.64 -3.26
N VAL A 307 -31.83 11.06 -4.30
CA VAL A 307 -33.26 10.81 -4.45
C VAL A 307 -33.44 9.50 -5.21
N VAL A 308 -34.38 8.67 -4.77
CA VAL A 308 -34.73 7.45 -5.50
C VAL A 308 -35.29 7.83 -6.87
N PRO A 309 -34.75 7.29 -7.97
CA PRO A 309 -35.21 7.61 -9.31
C PRO A 309 -36.70 7.28 -9.53
N PRO A 310 -37.41 8.00 -10.42
CA PRO A 310 -38.79 7.69 -10.76
C PRO A 310 -38.97 6.23 -11.24
N GLY A 311 -40.07 5.58 -10.86
CA GLY A 311 -40.31 4.18 -11.19
C GLY A 311 -39.61 3.18 -10.27
N TRP A 312 -39.04 3.65 -9.17
CA TRP A 312 -38.43 2.84 -8.13
C TRP A 312 -38.99 3.19 -6.75
N THR A 313 -39.21 2.15 -5.94
CA THR A 313 -39.59 2.27 -4.53
C THR A 313 -38.41 1.92 -3.63
N LEU A 314 -38.12 2.77 -2.63
CA LEU A 314 -37.20 2.47 -1.54
C LEU A 314 -37.77 1.35 -0.65
N LEU A 315 -37.01 0.27 -0.48
CA LEU A 315 -37.40 -0.82 0.42
C LEU A 315 -36.71 -0.73 1.78
N ASP A 316 -35.42 -0.40 1.76
CA ASP A 316 -34.58 -0.36 2.95
C ASP A 316 -33.45 0.66 2.74
N GLU A 317 -33.04 1.31 3.83
CA GLU A 317 -31.93 2.26 3.84
C GLU A 317 -31.13 2.07 5.13
N GLN A 318 -29.83 1.85 4.97
CA GLN A 318 -28.91 1.56 6.05
C GLN A 318 -27.69 2.46 5.96
N ASP A 319 -27.49 3.26 6.99
CA ASP A 319 -26.22 3.96 7.20
C ASP A 319 -25.22 3.01 7.87
N ASN A 320 -23.98 3.02 7.36
CA ASN A 320 -22.89 2.20 7.87
C ASN A 320 -21.95 3.07 8.72
N PRO A 321 -22.12 3.08 10.06
CA PRO A 321 -21.41 4.02 10.92
C PRO A 321 -19.92 3.74 11.01
N TRP A 322 -19.43 2.60 10.52
CA TRP A 322 -18.02 2.25 10.51
C TRP A 322 -17.22 2.94 9.39
N ALA A 323 -17.89 3.57 8.41
CA ALA A 323 -17.26 4.20 7.24
C ALA A 323 -16.20 5.24 7.64
N HIS A 324 -16.47 6.02 8.69
CA HIS A 324 -15.56 7.07 9.17
C HIS A 324 -14.17 6.54 9.53
N ARG A 325 -14.07 5.29 9.99
CA ARG A 325 -12.78 4.68 10.33
C ARG A 325 -11.95 4.33 9.11
N LEU A 326 -12.62 4.00 8.01
CA LEU A 326 -12.02 3.54 6.77
C LEU A 326 -11.78 4.66 5.76
N PHE A 327 -12.64 5.66 5.73
CA PHE A 327 -12.61 6.76 4.75
C PHE A 327 -12.37 8.13 5.40
N GLY A 328 -12.21 8.19 6.73
CA GLY A 328 -11.90 9.40 7.50
C GLY A 328 -13.12 9.98 8.25
N SER A 329 -12.91 10.79 9.29
CA SER A 329 -13.98 11.25 10.21
C SER A 329 -15.23 11.86 9.56
N ALA A 330 -15.09 12.54 8.42
CA ALA A 330 -16.19 13.20 7.72
C ALA A 330 -16.79 12.37 6.56
N SER A 331 -16.57 11.05 6.55
CA SER A 331 -17.05 10.15 5.52
C SER A 331 -18.24 9.30 5.96
N THR A 332 -19.09 8.95 5.01
CA THR A 332 -20.28 8.11 5.22
C THR A 332 -20.38 7.03 4.15
N LEU A 333 -20.92 5.87 4.52
CA LEU A 333 -21.37 4.86 3.58
C LEU A 333 -22.87 4.65 3.83
N ARG A 334 -23.67 4.89 2.80
CA ARG A 334 -25.10 4.61 2.81
C ARG A 334 -25.41 3.50 1.83
N ARG A 335 -26.24 2.56 2.26
CA ARG A 335 -26.77 1.48 1.46
C ARG A 335 -28.26 1.67 1.30
N SER A 336 -28.76 1.73 0.08
CA SER A 336 -30.18 1.83 -0.23
C SER A 336 -30.59 0.64 -1.09
N THR A 337 -31.60 -0.11 -0.64
CA THR A 337 -32.21 -1.19 -1.42
C THR A 337 -33.46 -0.65 -2.07
N ILE A 338 -33.50 -0.66 -3.40
CA ILE A 338 -34.63 -0.18 -4.18
C ILE A 338 -35.23 -1.31 -5.02
N ARG A 339 -36.49 -1.14 -5.43
CA ARG A 339 -37.20 -2.09 -6.29
C ARG A 339 -37.97 -1.37 -7.38
N ALA A 340 -37.89 -1.89 -8.60
CA ALA A 340 -38.67 -1.36 -9.72
C ALA A 340 -40.18 -1.49 -9.45
N ASP A 341 -40.93 -0.45 -9.78
CA ASP A 341 -42.37 -0.40 -9.57
C ASP A 341 -43.12 -1.30 -10.56
N GLU A 342 -42.64 -1.32 -11.80
CA GLU A 342 -43.21 -2.10 -12.90
C GLU A 342 -42.32 -3.32 -13.24
N PRO A 343 -42.94 -4.46 -13.56
CA PRO A 343 -42.22 -5.62 -14.09
C PRO A 343 -41.75 -5.35 -15.52
N ASN A 344 -40.55 -5.84 -15.88
CA ASN A 344 -40.02 -5.70 -17.23
C ASN A 344 -39.50 -7.06 -17.76
N PRO A 345 -40.09 -7.60 -18.84
CA PRO A 345 -39.70 -8.88 -19.41
C PRO A 345 -38.27 -8.89 -20.00
N MET A 346 -37.71 -7.71 -20.29
CA MET A 346 -36.33 -7.57 -20.76
C MET A 346 -35.30 -7.78 -19.64
N TRP A 347 -35.68 -7.51 -18.39
CA TRP A 347 -34.79 -7.69 -17.23
C TRP A 347 -34.97 -9.05 -16.57
N ASP A 348 -36.19 -9.59 -16.61
CA ASP A 348 -36.49 -10.91 -16.09
C ASP A 348 -37.50 -11.61 -16.99
N LYS A 349 -37.18 -12.83 -17.44
CA LYS A 349 -38.08 -13.65 -18.28
C LYS A 349 -39.40 -13.94 -17.58
N GLU A 350 -39.39 -14.03 -16.25
CA GLU A 350 -40.60 -14.21 -15.44
C GLU A 350 -41.29 -12.89 -15.09
N SER A 351 -40.78 -11.75 -15.58
CA SER A 351 -41.33 -10.42 -15.33
C SER A 351 -41.52 -10.12 -13.84
N ARG A 352 -40.59 -10.56 -12.98
CA ARG A 352 -40.59 -10.15 -11.57
C ARG A 352 -40.02 -8.74 -11.44
N ARG A 353 -40.46 -8.03 -10.41
CA ARG A 353 -39.93 -6.70 -10.08
C ARG A 353 -38.49 -6.82 -9.58
N ARG A 354 -37.54 -6.19 -10.29
CA ARG A 354 -36.11 -6.28 -9.97
C ARG A 354 -35.79 -5.48 -8.71
N ARG A 355 -34.92 -6.03 -7.87
CA ARG A 355 -34.32 -5.33 -6.73
C ARG A 355 -32.87 -5.00 -7.06
N VAL A 356 -32.43 -3.83 -6.62
CA VAL A 356 -31.07 -3.33 -6.81
C VAL A 356 -30.61 -2.73 -5.49
N VAL A 357 -29.33 -2.92 -5.17
CA VAL A 357 -28.67 -2.25 -4.05
C VAL A 357 -27.79 -1.14 -4.60
N ILE A 358 -27.90 0.04 -3.99
CA ILE A 358 -27.07 1.20 -4.28
C ILE A 358 -26.26 1.50 -3.02
N ASP A 359 -24.94 1.38 -3.13
CA ASP A 359 -24.02 1.78 -2.07
C ASP A 359 -23.34 3.08 -2.48
N VAL A 360 -23.41 4.08 -1.61
CA VAL A 360 -22.82 5.41 -1.81
C VAL A 360 -21.78 5.64 -0.73
N VAL A 361 -20.51 5.69 -1.12
CA VAL A 361 -19.42 6.16 -0.27
C VAL A 361 -19.19 7.63 -0.57
N ASP A 362 -19.32 8.46 0.45
CA ASP A 362 -19.10 9.91 0.38
C ASP A 362 -17.95 10.31 1.33
N ALA A 363 -17.04 11.14 0.86
CA ALA A 363 -15.86 11.57 1.60
C ALA A 363 -15.41 12.99 1.21
N PRO A 364 -14.59 13.66 2.04
CA PRO A 364 -14.07 14.99 1.72
C PRO A 364 -13.20 15.04 0.45
N ASP A 365 -12.54 13.95 0.10
CA ASP A 365 -11.73 13.85 -1.10
C ASP A 365 -11.83 12.45 -1.73
N GLY A 366 -11.57 12.36 -3.03
CA GLY A 366 -11.64 11.10 -3.76
C GLY A 366 -10.53 10.13 -3.38
N TYR A 367 -9.42 10.64 -2.84
CA TYR A 367 -8.27 9.82 -2.45
C TYR A 367 -8.60 8.93 -1.24
N ALA A 368 -9.35 9.46 -0.28
CA ALA A 368 -9.84 8.75 0.88
C ALA A 368 -10.65 7.52 0.49
N ILE A 369 -11.41 7.62 -0.61
CA ILE A 369 -12.20 6.54 -1.22
C ILE A 369 -11.31 5.59 -2.04
N ASP A 370 -10.36 6.11 -2.81
CA ASP A 370 -9.58 5.30 -3.75
C ASP A 370 -8.64 4.29 -3.08
N ARG A 371 -8.05 4.66 -1.93
CA ARG A 371 -7.16 3.78 -1.16
C ARG A 371 -7.81 2.47 -0.70
N LEU A 372 -9.14 2.41 -0.66
CA LEU A 372 -9.93 1.21 -0.38
C LEU A 372 -10.78 0.89 -1.61
N PRO A 373 -10.31 -0.06 -2.44
CA PRO A 373 -11.04 -0.48 -3.63
C PRO A 373 -12.47 -0.93 -3.31
N GLU A 374 -13.36 -0.72 -4.26
CA GLU A 374 -14.79 -1.05 -4.14
C GLU A 374 -15.08 -2.42 -3.52
N PHE A 375 -14.47 -3.51 -4.01
CA PHE A 375 -14.82 -4.85 -3.52
C PHE A 375 -14.36 -5.15 -2.08
N VAL A 376 -13.51 -4.29 -1.51
CA VAL A 376 -12.95 -4.45 -0.16
C VAL A 376 -13.98 -4.16 0.93
N ILE A 377 -15.01 -3.37 0.65
CA ILE A 377 -16.03 -3.05 1.68
C ILE A 377 -17.11 -4.13 1.84
N TYR A 378 -17.02 -5.22 1.07
CA TYR A 378 -18.02 -6.27 1.02
C TYR A 378 -17.46 -7.60 1.51
N ASN A 379 -18.29 -8.36 2.21
CA ASN A 379 -17.95 -9.74 2.57
C ASN A 379 -18.19 -10.67 1.38
N LEU A 380 -17.17 -10.82 0.56
CA LEU A 380 -17.09 -11.78 -0.53
C LEU A 380 -16.22 -12.95 -0.08
N SER A 381 -16.75 -14.17 -0.05
CA SER A 381 -15.99 -15.31 0.48
C SER A 381 -14.90 -15.78 -0.48
N GLN A 382 -15.23 -15.88 -1.77
CA GLN A 382 -14.31 -16.29 -2.84
C GLN A 382 -14.67 -15.52 -4.12
N PRO A 383 -14.36 -14.21 -4.19
CA PRO A 383 -14.74 -13.40 -5.33
C PRO A 383 -13.93 -13.76 -6.58
N ARG A 384 -14.63 -14.06 -7.67
CA ARG A 384 -14.11 -14.03 -9.05
C ARG A 384 -14.69 -12.80 -9.74
N ILE A 385 -13.82 -11.94 -10.26
CA ILE A 385 -14.22 -10.67 -10.89
C ILE A 385 -13.95 -10.78 -12.38
N GLY A 386 -15.01 -10.68 -13.19
CA GLY A 386 -14.90 -10.64 -14.64
C GLY A 386 -14.18 -9.38 -15.15
N PRO A 387 -13.71 -9.38 -16.40
CA PRO A 387 -13.06 -8.20 -16.99
C PRO A 387 -13.98 -6.98 -16.96
N ALA A 388 -13.39 -5.81 -16.71
CA ALA A 388 -14.13 -4.55 -16.67
C ALA A 388 -14.59 -4.12 -18.07
N THR A 389 -15.86 -3.74 -18.20
CA THR A 389 -16.40 -3.02 -19.36
C THR A 389 -16.65 -1.58 -18.97
N TRP A 390 -16.08 -0.63 -19.71
CA TRP A 390 -16.31 0.79 -19.45
C TRP A 390 -17.54 1.28 -20.20
N LEU A 391 -18.42 2.00 -19.49
CA LEU A 391 -19.65 2.56 -20.01
C LEU A 391 -19.64 4.07 -19.85
N ASP A 392 -19.99 4.80 -20.91
CA ASP A 392 -20.28 6.22 -20.80
C ASP A 392 -21.71 6.41 -20.28
N LEU A 393 -21.82 7.05 -19.11
CA LEU A 393 -23.10 7.37 -18.51
C LEU A 393 -23.57 8.79 -18.85
N GLY A 394 -22.79 9.56 -19.61
CA GLY A 394 -23.04 10.96 -19.93
C GLY A 394 -22.47 11.92 -18.87
N ASN A 395 -22.56 13.23 -19.15
CA ASN A 395 -22.04 14.30 -18.28
C ASN A 395 -20.55 14.17 -17.91
N GLY A 396 -19.75 13.48 -18.73
CA GLY A 396 -18.33 13.22 -18.44
C GLY A 396 -18.09 12.15 -17.38
N VAL A 397 -19.12 11.39 -17.00
CA VAL A 397 -19.02 10.27 -16.06
C VAL A 397 -18.85 8.96 -16.82
N THR A 398 -17.75 8.27 -16.55
CA THR A 398 -17.52 6.90 -17.02
C THR A 398 -17.68 5.92 -15.87
N ALA A 399 -18.39 4.84 -16.13
CA ALA A 399 -18.63 3.78 -15.16
C ALA A 399 -17.92 2.48 -15.57
N ARG A 400 -17.53 1.73 -14.55
CA ARG A 400 -16.94 0.41 -14.66
C ARG A 400 -18.00 -0.63 -14.36
N LEU A 401 -18.26 -1.49 -15.35
CA LEU A 401 -19.14 -2.64 -15.20
C LEU A 401 -18.29 -3.91 -15.03
N ASN A 402 -18.55 -4.65 -13.97
CA ASN A 402 -17.97 -5.96 -13.69
C ASN A 402 -19.08 -6.98 -13.42
N VAL A 403 -18.80 -8.25 -13.70
CA VAL A 403 -19.57 -9.37 -13.14
C VAL A 403 -18.75 -9.94 -11.99
N VAL A 404 -19.37 -10.04 -10.81
CA VAL A 404 -18.72 -10.56 -9.60
C VAL A 404 -19.41 -11.85 -9.21
N LEU A 405 -18.64 -12.92 -9.04
CA LEU A 405 -19.14 -14.21 -8.60
C LEU A 405 -18.57 -14.56 -7.23
N ASP A 406 -19.37 -15.10 -6.33
CA ASP A 406 -18.93 -15.76 -5.11
C ASP A 406 -19.02 -17.29 -5.31
N ASP A 407 -17.89 -17.92 -5.56
CA ASP A 407 -17.81 -19.36 -5.84
C ASP A 407 -18.27 -20.23 -4.66
N ARG A 408 -18.26 -19.70 -3.43
CA ARG A 408 -18.72 -20.45 -2.25
C ARG A 408 -20.23 -20.41 -2.10
N LYS A 409 -20.83 -19.25 -2.35
CA LYS A 409 -22.29 -19.07 -2.27
C LYS A 409 -23.02 -19.43 -3.57
N LEU A 410 -22.28 -19.61 -4.67
CA LEU A 410 -22.81 -19.78 -6.03
C LEU A 410 -23.76 -18.62 -6.40
N LEU A 411 -23.35 -17.40 -6.03
CA LEU A 411 -24.06 -16.16 -6.33
C LEU A 411 -23.26 -15.33 -7.30
N SER A 412 -23.95 -14.69 -8.23
CA SER A 412 -23.39 -13.75 -9.20
C SER A 412 -24.13 -12.43 -9.13
N TRP A 413 -23.38 -11.34 -9.32
CA TRP A 413 -23.90 -9.99 -9.34
C TRP A 413 -23.36 -9.24 -10.55
N THR A 414 -24.25 -8.47 -11.19
CA THR A 414 -23.87 -7.43 -12.15
C THR A 414 -23.59 -6.16 -11.35
N TRP A 415 -22.39 -5.62 -11.51
CA TRP A 415 -21.88 -4.57 -10.66
C TRP A 415 -21.40 -3.39 -11.49
N LEU A 416 -22.08 -2.25 -11.36
CA LEU A 416 -21.73 -1.01 -12.06
C LEU A 416 -21.28 0.04 -11.04
N SER A 417 -20.12 0.66 -11.27
CA SER A 417 -19.62 1.68 -10.37
C SER A 417 -18.98 2.86 -11.07
N TRP A 418 -19.14 4.03 -10.48
CA TRP A 418 -18.50 5.25 -10.96
C TRP A 418 -18.13 6.14 -9.78
N ASN A 419 -17.26 7.12 -10.08
CA ASN A 419 -16.89 8.15 -9.15
C ASN A 419 -17.19 9.52 -9.75
N TRP A 420 -17.38 10.51 -8.88
CA TRP A 420 -17.53 11.92 -9.25
C TRP A 420 -17.24 12.83 -8.05
N ARG A 421 -17.13 14.14 -8.29
CA ARG A 421 -16.98 15.15 -7.25
C ARG A 421 -17.65 16.47 -7.62
N ASP A 422 -18.07 17.23 -6.62
CA ASP A 422 -18.64 18.58 -6.75
C ASP A 422 -17.62 19.70 -6.49
N GLY A 423 -16.40 19.34 -6.08
CA GLY A 423 -15.30 20.27 -5.75
C GLY A 423 -14.99 20.33 -4.26
N ASN A 424 -15.96 20.00 -3.39
CA ASN A 424 -15.81 19.98 -1.95
C ASN A 424 -15.82 18.55 -1.37
N ARG A 425 -16.53 17.64 -2.04
CA ARG A 425 -16.68 16.24 -1.67
C ARG A 425 -16.48 15.35 -2.88
N ALA A 426 -16.23 14.09 -2.62
CA ALA A 426 -16.11 13.05 -3.61
C ALA A 426 -16.98 11.87 -3.23
N GLU A 427 -17.56 11.24 -4.25
CA GLU A 427 -18.43 10.08 -4.07
C GLU A 427 -18.02 8.94 -4.98
N ARG A 428 -18.21 7.72 -4.49
CA ARG A 428 -18.22 6.49 -5.26
C ARG A 428 -19.58 5.83 -5.10
N ILE A 429 -20.23 5.54 -6.21
CA ILE A 429 -21.53 4.91 -6.25
C ILE A 429 -21.38 3.53 -6.87
N SER A 430 -21.92 2.52 -6.19
CA SER A 430 -21.92 1.11 -6.60
C SER A 430 -23.37 0.64 -6.74
N VAL A 431 -23.77 0.31 -7.96
CA VAL A 431 -25.09 -0.24 -8.28
C VAL A 431 -24.95 -1.74 -8.53
N ILE A 432 -25.60 -2.53 -7.67
CA ILE A 432 -25.46 -3.98 -7.61
C ILE A 432 -26.81 -4.64 -7.91
N ALA A 433 -26.86 -5.42 -8.98
CA ALA A 433 -28.00 -6.26 -9.33
C ALA A 433 -27.64 -7.74 -9.15
N ALA A 434 -28.49 -8.51 -8.49
CA ALA A 434 -28.30 -9.95 -8.31
C ALA A 434 -28.83 -10.72 -9.52
N ASP A 435 -28.02 -11.65 -10.04
CA ASP A 435 -28.42 -12.58 -11.11
C ASP A 435 -29.53 -13.54 -10.64
N ASN A 436 -29.60 -13.79 -9.33
CA ASN A 436 -30.78 -14.43 -8.75
C ASN A 436 -31.96 -13.45 -8.76
N HIS A 437 -33.00 -13.75 -9.53
CA HIS A 437 -34.18 -12.89 -9.69
C HIS A 437 -35.26 -13.07 -8.61
N LEU A 438 -35.01 -13.91 -7.59
CA LEU A 438 -35.98 -14.14 -6.54
C LEU A 438 -36.17 -12.89 -5.65
N PRO A 439 -37.37 -12.67 -5.10
CA PRO A 439 -37.63 -11.60 -4.13
C PRO A 439 -36.79 -11.70 -2.85
N THR A 440 -36.17 -12.86 -2.59
CA THR A 440 -35.30 -13.15 -1.46
C THR A 440 -33.83 -13.28 -1.87
N ALA A 441 -33.46 -12.90 -3.09
CA ALA A 441 -32.07 -12.88 -3.55
C ALA A 441 -31.15 -12.14 -2.55
N GLU A 442 -29.98 -12.74 -2.30
CA GLU A 442 -29.00 -12.22 -1.36
C GLU A 442 -28.07 -11.23 -2.07
N PHE A 443 -27.83 -10.09 -1.41
CA PHE A 443 -26.85 -9.09 -1.83
C PHE A 443 -25.61 -9.17 -0.93
N PRO A 444 -24.42 -8.83 -1.45
CA PRO A 444 -23.20 -8.88 -0.65
C PRO A 444 -23.30 -7.88 0.51
N LEU A 445 -23.07 -8.35 1.74
CA LEU A 445 -23.15 -7.50 2.93
C LEU A 445 -21.93 -6.58 2.99
N SER A 446 -22.15 -5.27 3.19
CA SER A 446 -21.07 -4.36 3.51
C SER A 446 -20.63 -4.61 4.96
N GLN A 447 -19.34 -4.90 5.18
CA GLN A 447 -18.85 -5.29 6.51
C GLN A 447 -17.57 -4.54 6.89
N PRO A 448 -17.48 -4.05 8.14
CA PRO A 448 -16.24 -3.48 8.66
C PRO A 448 -15.30 -4.60 9.05
N SER A 449 -14.45 -5.07 8.14
CA SER A 449 -13.28 -5.81 8.59
C SER A 449 -12.13 -5.70 7.60
N LEU A 450 -11.19 -4.78 7.85
CA LEU A 450 -9.87 -4.87 7.23
C LEU A 450 -9.18 -6.20 7.53
N VAL A 451 -9.52 -6.83 8.67
CA VAL A 451 -9.06 -8.17 9.02
C VAL A 451 -9.71 -9.23 8.12
N GLY A 452 -11.02 -9.18 7.86
CA GLY A 452 -11.66 -10.11 6.93
C GLY A 452 -11.24 -9.87 5.48
N VAL A 453 -10.97 -8.62 5.11
CA VAL A 453 -10.36 -8.25 3.82
C VAL A 453 -8.95 -8.80 3.74
N PHE A 454 -8.14 -8.66 4.78
CA PHE A 454 -6.78 -9.21 4.82
C PHE A 454 -6.81 -10.73 4.78
N ASP A 455 -7.69 -11.39 5.54
CA ASP A 455 -7.90 -12.82 5.52
C ASP A 455 -8.34 -13.28 4.13
N ASN A 456 -9.23 -12.55 3.46
CA ASN A 456 -9.60 -12.82 2.07
C ASN A 456 -8.41 -12.64 1.13
N VAL A 457 -7.64 -11.55 1.24
CA VAL A 457 -6.43 -11.33 0.43
C VAL A 457 -5.41 -12.43 0.65
N VAL A 458 -5.15 -12.82 1.90
CA VAL A 458 -4.22 -13.89 2.30
C VAL A 458 -4.72 -15.24 1.80
N ASN A 459 -6.00 -15.54 1.94
CA ASN A 459 -6.61 -16.76 1.44
C ASN A 459 -6.53 -16.83 -0.10
N ILE A 460 -6.79 -15.73 -0.80
CA ILE A 460 -6.66 -15.65 -2.26
C ILE A 460 -5.18 -15.77 -2.67
N PHE A 461 -4.25 -15.17 -1.90
CA PHE A 461 -2.80 -15.23 -2.12
C PHE A 461 -2.25 -16.64 -2.03
N PHE A 462 -2.58 -17.38 -0.96
CA PHE A 462 -2.07 -18.73 -0.75
C PHE A 462 -2.75 -19.80 -1.62
N ARG A 463 -3.97 -19.55 -2.13
CA ARG A 463 -4.74 -20.59 -2.82
C ARG A 463 -4.31 -20.84 -4.26
N GLY A 464 -3.57 -19.95 -4.90
CA GLY A 464 -2.93 -20.17 -6.21
C GLY A 464 -3.88 -20.35 -7.42
N SER A 465 -5.11 -20.83 -7.22
CA SER A 465 -6.08 -21.21 -8.27
C SER A 465 -7.36 -20.36 -8.34
N ALA A 466 -7.58 -19.43 -7.40
CA ALA A 466 -8.70 -18.50 -7.49
C ALA A 466 -8.41 -17.46 -8.58
N VAL A 467 -8.96 -17.66 -9.77
CA VAL A 467 -8.91 -16.71 -10.89
C VAL A 467 -9.60 -15.43 -10.43
N VAL A 468 -8.84 -14.44 -9.96
CA VAL A 468 -9.41 -13.14 -9.55
C VAL A 468 -9.86 -12.35 -10.78
N LEU A 469 -9.26 -12.64 -11.93
CA LEU A 469 -9.52 -12.03 -13.22
C LEU A 469 -9.45 -13.10 -14.29
N ASP A 470 -10.59 -13.38 -14.93
CA ASP A 470 -10.58 -14.18 -16.15
C ASP A 470 -10.17 -13.27 -17.31
N SER A 471 -8.95 -13.48 -17.82
CA SER A 471 -8.34 -12.61 -18.83
C SER A 471 -8.48 -13.13 -20.26
N ASP A 472 -9.12 -14.29 -20.47
CA ASP A 472 -9.36 -14.83 -21.82
C ASP A 472 -10.81 -14.55 -22.28
N PRO A 473 -11.02 -13.63 -23.25
CA PRO A 473 -12.34 -13.35 -23.81
C PRO A 473 -13.06 -14.58 -24.39
N LYS A 474 -12.30 -15.62 -24.77
CA LYS A 474 -12.83 -16.85 -25.38
C LYS A 474 -13.17 -17.93 -24.34
N ALA A 475 -12.73 -17.77 -23.09
CA ALA A 475 -13.05 -18.64 -21.96
C ALA A 475 -14.17 -18.07 -21.08
N LEU A 476 -14.82 -16.96 -21.47
CA LEU A 476 -16.00 -16.46 -20.79
C LEU A 476 -17.12 -17.51 -20.85
N ASP A 477 -17.27 -18.26 -19.76
CA ASP A 477 -18.47 -19.04 -19.46
C ASP A 477 -19.70 -18.11 -19.50
N ASP A 478 -20.87 -18.65 -19.86
CA ASP A 478 -22.13 -17.91 -19.88
C ASP A 478 -22.42 -17.18 -18.55
N ASP A 479 -21.85 -17.66 -17.45
CA ASP A 479 -21.95 -17.08 -16.10
C ASP A 479 -21.18 -15.76 -15.90
N THR A 480 -20.30 -15.39 -16.83
CA THR A 480 -19.54 -14.12 -16.77
C THR A 480 -20.12 -13.01 -17.65
N LYS A 481 -21.25 -13.26 -18.33
CA LYS A 481 -21.96 -12.24 -19.12
C LYS A 481 -22.79 -11.33 -18.18
N PRO A 482 -22.73 -10.00 -18.35
CA PRO A 482 -23.50 -9.07 -17.51
C PRO A 482 -24.98 -9.08 -17.92
N LYS A 483 -25.76 -9.98 -17.32
CA LYS A 483 -27.18 -10.19 -17.62
C LYS A 483 -28.05 -8.97 -17.31
N ASP A 484 -27.73 -8.23 -16.25
CA ASP A 484 -28.47 -7.02 -15.85
C ASP A 484 -27.85 -5.73 -16.39
N ARG A 485 -27.01 -5.78 -17.43
CA ARG A 485 -26.29 -4.60 -17.95
C ARG A 485 -27.24 -3.43 -18.25
N GLU A 486 -28.34 -3.69 -18.94
CA GLU A 486 -29.29 -2.65 -19.34
C GLU A 486 -29.97 -2.01 -18.12
N LEU A 487 -30.41 -2.84 -17.16
CA LEU A 487 -31.02 -2.41 -15.91
C LEU A 487 -30.11 -1.45 -15.13
N VAL A 488 -28.88 -1.87 -14.84
CA VAL A 488 -27.95 -1.05 -14.03
C VAL A 488 -27.50 0.20 -14.78
N THR A 489 -27.36 0.14 -16.10
CA THR A 489 -26.96 1.31 -16.91
C THR A 489 -28.06 2.36 -16.96
N MET A 490 -29.31 1.93 -17.12
CA MET A 490 -30.46 2.84 -17.15
C MET A 490 -30.63 3.54 -15.81
N LEU A 491 -30.63 2.76 -14.71
CA LEU A 491 -30.71 3.31 -13.36
C LEU A 491 -29.57 4.28 -13.05
N ALA A 492 -28.33 3.96 -13.42
CA ALA A 492 -27.18 4.85 -13.20
C ALA A 492 -27.30 6.18 -13.96
N LYS A 493 -27.83 6.16 -15.19
CA LYS A 493 -28.10 7.38 -15.96
C LYS A 493 -29.18 8.25 -15.28
N GLU A 494 -30.19 7.64 -14.67
CA GLU A 494 -31.21 8.37 -13.91
C GLU A 494 -30.64 8.99 -12.64
N ILE A 495 -29.81 8.26 -11.89
CA ILE A 495 -29.09 8.79 -10.71
C ILE A 495 -28.24 9.99 -11.09
N ILE A 496 -27.49 9.90 -12.19
CA ILE A 496 -26.67 11.02 -12.68
C ILE A 496 -27.52 12.23 -13.05
N ARG A 497 -28.65 12.03 -13.74
CA ARG A 497 -29.57 13.13 -14.08
C ARG A 497 -30.14 13.78 -12.83
N ALA A 498 -30.54 13.00 -11.83
CA ALA A 498 -31.05 13.51 -10.56
C ALA A 498 -29.99 14.32 -9.79
N GLY A 499 -28.72 13.89 -9.82
CA GLY A 499 -27.62 14.57 -9.14
C GLY A 499 -27.16 15.87 -9.80
N VAL A 500 -27.32 16.02 -11.12
CA VAL A 500 -26.82 17.19 -11.90
C VAL A 500 -27.91 18.25 -12.15
N SER A 501 -29.19 17.92 -11.92
CA SER A 501 -30.29 18.83 -12.25
C SER A 501 -30.29 20.07 -11.34
N PRO A 502 -30.28 21.31 -11.89
CA PRO A 502 -30.57 22.49 -11.11
C PRO A 502 -32.01 22.40 -10.58
N ALA A 503 -32.20 22.77 -9.32
CA ALA A 503 -33.52 22.86 -8.71
C ALA A 503 -34.39 23.91 -9.40
#